data_AF-A0A124GRG6-F1
#
_entry.id   AF-A0A124GRG6-F1
#
_cell.length_a   1.000
_cell.length_b   1.000
_cell.length_c   1.000
_cell.angle_alpha   90.00
_cell.angle_beta   90.00
_cell.angle_gamma   90.00
#
_symmetry.space_group_name_H-M   'P 1'
#
loop_
_entity.id
_entity.type
_entity.pdbx_description
1 polymer ?
#
loop_
_entity_poly.entity_id
_entity_poly.type
_entity_poly.pdbx_seq_one_letter_code
_entity_poly.pdbx_strand_id
1 'polypeptide(L)'
;MNTAKESKLRYIIQENLPDPIFTFLDRRWWSEKTGHEYVERLAFPEEVDSLKVTLGGNYFAACCFAAVLKYVEVELQRSFTAHSLRIRFEPSQGSMTIDLATIVSLELIQNLQNAKSKESLFGLLNKTLTPMGARLLRASILQPSTERVKLTARYNAVEDLATKEDMFVSVRQALKGFIDADKVLTAIILVPTKRTIQYVEQSVNNVIMLKTYVSAIKSIFQALGAAQSDLLLTIREVDPTPLWCFTQSN
;
A
#
# COMPACT_ATOMS: atom_id res chain seq x y z
N MET A 1 18.07 9.12 31.12
CA MET A 1 17.41 8.81 29.83
C MET A 1 16.01 8.24 30.08
N ASN A 2 15.04 9.07 30.49
CA ASN A 2 13.62 8.67 30.68
C ASN A 2 12.64 9.53 29.88
N THR A 3 13.14 10.47 29.08
CA THR A 3 12.35 11.57 28.51
C THR A 3 11.29 11.15 27.49
N ALA A 4 11.46 10.04 26.78
CA ALA A 4 10.46 9.55 25.82
C ALA A 4 9.26 8.87 26.50
N LYS A 5 9.51 8.12 27.58
CA LYS A 5 8.47 7.39 28.33
C LYS A 5 7.54 8.32 29.11
N GLU A 6 8.02 9.50 29.45
CA GLU A 6 7.29 10.56 30.16
C GLU A 6 6.91 11.72 29.21
N SER A 7 7.01 11.51 27.90
CA SER A 7 6.75 12.58 26.93
C SER A 7 5.27 12.98 26.88
N LYS A 8 5.02 14.28 26.68
CA LYS A 8 3.66 14.83 26.47
C LYS A 8 2.93 14.15 25.31
N LEU A 9 3.66 13.77 24.24
CA LEU A 9 3.10 13.06 23.10
C LEU A 9 2.51 11.71 23.52
N ARG A 10 3.22 10.94 24.37
CA ARG A 10 2.71 9.66 24.86
C ARG A 10 1.42 9.84 25.64
N TYR A 11 1.37 10.85 26.51
CA TYR A 11 0.16 11.17 27.28
C TYR A 11 -1.03 11.47 26.36
N ILE A 12 -0.84 12.34 25.36
CA ILE A 12 -1.87 12.67 24.36
C ILE A 12 -2.34 11.41 23.62
N ILE A 13 -1.42 10.53 23.20
CA ILE A 13 -1.76 9.29 22.51
C ILE A 13 -2.57 8.35 23.42
N GLN A 14 -2.22 8.24 24.71
CA GLN A 14 -2.93 7.42 25.68
C GLN A 14 -4.32 7.94 26.01
N GLU A 15 -4.52 9.26 26.01
CA GLU A 15 -5.86 9.84 26.20
C GLU A 15 -6.78 9.63 25.00
N ASN A 16 -6.22 9.58 23.79
CA ASN A 16 -7.02 9.54 22.57
C ASN A 16 -7.23 8.12 22.03
N LEU A 17 -6.28 7.20 22.19
CA LEU A 17 -6.40 5.83 21.67
C LEU A 17 -6.74 4.82 22.77
N PRO A 18 -7.66 3.86 22.51
CA PRO A 18 -7.85 2.72 23.39
C PRO A 18 -6.66 1.76 23.30
N ASP A 19 -6.04 1.45 24.44
CA ASP A 19 -4.94 0.49 24.62
C ASP A 19 -3.78 0.56 23.59
N PRO A 20 -3.08 1.72 23.46
CA PRO A 20 -1.97 1.86 22.53
C PRO A 20 -0.75 1.02 22.94
N ILE A 21 -0.23 0.23 21.99
CA ILE A 21 1.02 -0.51 22.15
C ILE A 21 2.18 0.42 21.82
N PHE A 22 3.08 0.62 22.79
CA PHE A 22 4.30 1.41 22.60
C PHE A 22 5.53 0.51 22.50
N THR A 23 6.28 0.66 21.41
CA THR A 23 7.60 0.05 21.25
C THR A 23 8.66 1.15 21.27
N PHE A 24 9.59 1.06 22.21
CA PHE A 24 10.66 2.04 22.36
C PHE A 24 11.92 1.55 21.67
N LEU A 25 12.50 2.40 20.82
CA LEU A 25 13.72 2.14 20.06
C LEU A 25 14.89 2.94 20.63
N ASP A 26 16.11 2.42 20.48
CA ASP A 26 17.33 3.12 20.89
C ASP A 26 17.50 4.41 20.07
N ARG A 27 17.87 5.51 20.73
CA ARG A 27 18.11 6.82 20.11
C ARG A 27 19.11 6.74 18.95
N ARG A 28 20.09 5.85 19.03
CA ARG A 28 21.10 5.65 17.98
C ARG A 28 20.51 5.24 16.62
N TRP A 29 19.31 4.67 16.60
CA TRP A 29 18.63 4.26 15.36
C TRP A 29 17.92 5.41 14.64
N TRP A 30 17.77 6.57 15.28
CA TRP A 30 17.12 7.75 14.73
C TRP A 30 18.13 8.66 14.02
N SER A 31 18.75 8.17 12.95
CA SER A 31 19.84 8.82 12.23
C SER A 31 19.44 9.17 10.80
N GLU A 32 19.57 10.44 10.41
CA GLU A 32 19.34 10.90 9.04
C GLU A 32 20.29 10.23 8.05
N LYS A 33 21.59 10.16 8.38
CA LYS A 33 22.60 9.49 7.54
C LYS A 33 22.19 8.05 7.22
N THR A 34 21.74 7.31 8.23
CA THR A 34 21.29 5.93 8.05
C THR A 34 20.02 5.86 7.21
N GLY A 35 19.14 6.87 7.30
CA GLY A 35 17.98 7.02 6.42
C GLY A 35 18.37 7.12 4.94
N HIS A 36 19.38 7.94 4.61
CA HIS A 36 19.90 8.05 3.25
C HIS A 36 20.57 6.76 2.77
N GLU A 37 21.34 6.08 3.64
CA GLU A 37 21.94 4.77 3.33
C GLU A 37 20.85 3.72 3.02
N TYR A 38 19.72 3.75 3.72
CA TYR A 38 18.58 2.89 3.42
C TYR A 38 17.94 3.19 2.07
N VAL A 39 17.75 4.47 1.72
CA VAL A 39 17.22 4.84 0.40
C VAL A 39 18.14 4.37 -0.71
N GLU A 40 19.44 4.60 -0.58
CA GLU A 40 20.42 4.16 -1.57
C GLU A 40 20.42 2.64 -1.77
N ARG A 41 20.25 1.88 -0.69
CA ARG A 41 20.26 0.41 -0.75
C ARG A 41 18.93 -0.18 -1.22
N LEU A 42 17.79 0.40 -0.85
CA LEU A 42 16.48 -0.23 -0.99
C LEU A 42 15.58 0.40 -2.05
N ALA A 43 15.73 1.68 -2.36
CA ALA A 43 14.90 2.35 -3.36
C ALA A 43 15.24 1.88 -4.78
N PHE A 44 14.28 2.01 -5.70
CA PHE A 44 14.55 1.80 -7.12
C PHE A 44 15.64 2.77 -7.61
N PRO A 45 16.59 2.32 -8.45
CA PRO A 45 17.76 3.13 -8.84
C PRO A 45 17.37 4.48 -9.45
N GLU A 46 16.28 4.51 -10.21
CA GLU A 46 15.73 5.70 -10.87
C GLU A 46 15.17 6.75 -9.90
N GLU A 47 14.74 6.33 -8.70
CA GLU A 47 14.11 7.20 -7.70
C GLU A 47 15.10 7.68 -6.62
N VAL A 48 16.30 7.10 -6.53
CA VAL A 48 17.26 7.34 -5.42
C VAL A 48 17.61 8.82 -5.27
N ASP A 49 18.00 9.51 -6.35
CA ASP A 49 18.47 10.89 -6.28
C ASP A 49 17.35 11.85 -5.85
N SER A 50 16.17 11.68 -6.42
CA SER A 50 14.96 12.45 -6.05
C SER A 50 14.60 12.27 -4.58
N LEU A 51 14.69 11.03 -4.08
CA LEU A 51 14.42 10.71 -2.68
C LEU A 51 15.48 11.25 -1.74
N LYS A 52 16.77 11.22 -2.12
CA LYS A 52 17.85 11.82 -1.32
C LYS A 52 17.64 13.33 -1.16
N VAL A 53 17.29 14.04 -2.23
CA VAL A 53 16.96 15.47 -2.15
C VAL A 53 15.77 15.72 -1.23
N THR A 54 14.71 14.93 -1.38
CA THR A 54 13.49 15.07 -0.56
C THR A 54 13.75 14.82 0.93
N LEU A 55 14.54 13.80 1.27
CA LEU A 55 14.90 13.49 2.65
C LEU A 55 15.83 14.54 3.26
N GLY A 56 16.75 15.11 2.48
CA GLY A 56 17.63 16.19 2.96
C GLY A 56 16.88 17.45 3.37
N GLY A 57 15.68 17.70 2.82
CA GLY A 57 14.78 18.76 3.27
C GLY A 57 13.92 18.40 4.49
N ASN A 58 13.90 17.12 4.90
CA ASN A 58 12.97 16.58 5.90
C ASN A 58 13.68 15.70 6.94
N TYR A 59 14.58 16.32 7.72
CA TYR A 59 15.41 15.66 8.75
C TYR A 59 14.65 14.65 9.62
N PHE A 60 13.52 15.05 10.22
CA PHE A 60 12.77 14.17 11.11
C PHE A 60 12.15 12.98 10.39
N ALA A 61 11.71 13.15 9.14
CA ALA A 61 11.17 12.05 8.34
C ALA A 61 12.26 11.02 8.03
N ALA A 62 13.48 11.48 7.70
CA ALA A 62 14.63 10.61 7.47
C ALA A 62 15.01 9.80 8.72
N CYS A 63 15.05 10.46 9.89
CA CYS A 63 15.31 9.79 11.17
C CYS A 63 14.24 8.74 11.52
N CYS A 64 12.95 9.06 11.34
CA CYS A 64 11.84 8.14 11.58
C CYS A 64 11.92 6.93 10.64
N PHE A 65 12.19 7.17 9.36
CA PHE A 65 12.34 6.12 8.35
C PHE A 65 13.48 5.16 8.70
N ALA A 66 14.64 5.69 9.09
CA ALA A 66 15.78 4.90 9.54
C ALA A 66 15.45 4.02 10.75
N ALA A 67 14.77 4.59 11.75
CA ALA A 67 14.41 3.88 12.97
C ALA A 67 13.43 2.72 12.69
N VAL A 68 12.41 2.95 11.85
CA VAL A 68 11.44 1.92 11.45
C VAL A 68 12.13 0.79 10.69
N LEU A 69 13.00 1.10 9.73
CA LEU A 69 13.72 0.05 9.01
C LEU A 69 14.68 -0.73 9.91
N LYS A 70 15.34 -0.07 10.86
CA LYS A 70 16.15 -0.80 11.85
C LYS A 70 15.32 -1.69 12.76
N TYR A 71 14.14 -1.25 13.17
CA TYR A 71 13.22 -2.10 13.93
C TYR A 71 12.85 -3.37 13.15
N VAL A 72 12.54 -3.24 11.86
CA VAL A 72 12.21 -4.39 11.00
C VAL A 72 13.40 -5.35 10.87
N GLU A 73 14.61 -4.83 10.69
CA GLU A 73 15.82 -5.65 10.53
C GLU A 73 16.27 -6.34 11.83
N VAL A 74 16.23 -5.63 12.95
CA VAL A 74 16.78 -6.10 14.24
C VAL A 74 15.73 -6.89 15.02
N GLU A 75 14.55 -6.32 15.24
CA GLU A 75 13.53 -6.92 16.11
C GLU A 75 12.68 -7.95 15.36
N LEU A 76 12.28 -7.65 14.12
CA LEU A 76 11.50 -8.60 13.32
C LEU A 76 12.37 -9.60 12.54
N GLN A 77 13.70 -9.41 12.55
CA GLN A 77 14.68 -10.23 11.81
C GLN A 77 14.34 -10.37 10.32
N ARG A 78 13.79 -9.31 9.72
CA ARG A 78 13.41 -9.25 8.31
C ARG A 78 14.32 -8.27 7.57
N SER A 79 14.90 -8.71 6.47
CA SER A 79 15.65 -7.83 5.57
C SER A 79 15.01 -7.81 4.19
N PHE A 80 15.16 -6.68 3.50
CA PHE A 80 14.65 -6.49 2.15
C PHE A 80 15.78 -6.65 1.14
N THR A 81 15.44 -7.16 -0.03
CA THR A 81 16.35 -7.22 -1.18
C THR A 81 16.75 -5.81 -1.59
N ALA A 82 17.96 -5.65 -2.11
CA ALA A 82 18.43 -4.36 -2.61
C ALA A 82 17.53 -3.88 -3.77
N HIS A 83 17.30 -2.57 -3.84
CA HIS A 83 16.51 -1.92 -4.89
C HIS A 83 15.10 -2.50 -5.11
N SER A 84 14.45 -3.01 -4.06
CA SER A 84 13.15 -3.68 -4.18
C SER A 84 11.97 -2.87 -3.65
N LEU A 85 12.21 -1.72 -2.99
CA LEU A 85 11.17 -0.94 -2.35
C LEU A 85 10.85 0.32 -3.16
N ARG A 86 9.56 0.53 -3.42
CA ARG A 86 9.06 1.82 -3.87
C ARG A 86 8.89 2.73 -2.66
N ILE A 87 9.68 3.79 -2.58
CA ILE A 87 9.63 4.74 -1.46
C ILE A 87 9.05 6.04 -2.00
N ARG A 88 8.06 6.60 -1.30
CA ARG A 88 7.47 7.89 -1.65
C ARG A 88 7.30 8.74 -0.40
N PHE A 89 7.67 10.01 -0.53
CA PHE A 89 7.33 11.02 0.47
C PHE A 89 5.94 11.55 0.16
N GLU A 90 5.00 11.35 1.08
CA GLU A 90 3.62 11.79 0.92
C GLU A 90 3.31 12.87 1.97
N PRO A 91 3.10 14.14 1.56
CA PRO A 91 2.71 15.18 2.49
C PRO A 91 1.25 14.97 2.95
N SER A 92 0.89 15.54 4.09
CA SER A 92 -0.50 15.51 4.58
C SER A 92 -1.48 16.35 3.75
N GLN A 93 -0.97 17.16 2.82
CA GLN A 93 -1.77 17.98 1.92
C GLN A 93 -2.50 17.12 0.88
N GLY A 94 -3.69 17.55 0.45
CA GLY A 94 -4.47 16.83 -0.56
C GLY A 94 -5.41 15.75 -0.01
N SER A 95 -5.44 15.55 1.31
CA SER A 95 -6.43 14.71 2.00
C SER A 95 -7.15 15.48 3.10
N MET A 96 -8.41 15.13 3.34
CA MET A 96 -9.16 15.58 4.50
C MET A 96 -8.57 14.92 5.75
N THR A 97 -8.32 15.71 6.78
CA THR A 97 -7.92 15.20 8.10
C THR A 97 -9.18 14.93 8.92
N ILE A 98 -9.31 13.71 9.41
CA ILE A 98 -10.43 13.28 10.26
C ILE A 98 -9.83 12.90 11.62
N ASP A 99 -10.34 13.50 12.67
CA ASP A 99 -9.95 13.16 14.04
C ASP A 99 -10.53 11.81 14.45
N LEU A 100 -9.89 11.19 15.44
CA LEU A 100 -10.25 9.86 15.89
C LEU A 100 -11.66 9.79 16.48
N ALA A 101 -12.09 10.83 17.21
CA ALA A 101 -13.44 10.88 17.77
C ALA A 101 -14.48 10.85 16.64
N THR A 102 -14.27 11.63 15.58
CA THR A 102 -15.14 11.57 14.38
C THR A 102 -15.10 10.22 13.68
N ILE A 103 -13.94 9.56 13.56
CA ILE A 103 -13.84 8.21 12.95
C ILE A 103 -14.72 7.20 13.71
N VAL A 104 -14.71 7.28 15.05
CA VAL A 104 -15.49 6.40 15.94
C VAL A 104 -16.97 6.78 15.93
N SER A 105 -17.31 8.06 16.07
CA SER A 105 -18.68 8.56 16.12
C SER A 105 -19.45 8.34 14.82
N LEU A 106 -18.77 8.42 13.66
CA LEU A 106 -19.36 8.12 12.36
C LEU A 106 -19.28 6.63 11.98
N GLU A 107 -18.71 5.79 12.86
CA GLU A 107 -18.50 4.36 12.61
C GLU A 107 -17.88 4.10 11.23
N LEU A 108 -16.86 4.87 10.85
CA LEU A 108 -16.31 4.83 9.49
C LEU A 108 -15.77 3.44 9.14
N ILE A 109 -15.22 2.75 10.13
CA ILE A 109 -14.50 1.49 9.97
C ILE A 109 -15.14 0.35 10.74
N GLN A 110 -15.45 0.56 12.02
CA GLN A 110 -16.02 -0.43 12.94
C GLN A 110 -17.21 0.18 13.65
N ASN A 111 -18.20 -0.67 13.92
CA ASN A 111 -19.37 -0.30 14.72
C ASN A 111 -18.99 -0.21 16.21
N LEU A 112 -19.61 0.72 16.93
CA LEU A 112 -19.32 1.03 18.32
C LEU A 112 -19.82 -0.05 19.30
N GLN A 113 -20.99 -0.66 19.01
CA GLN A 113 -21.61 -1.67 19.86
C GLN A 113 -21.04 -3.06 19.61
N ASN A 114 -20.75 -3.38 18.36
CA ASN A 114 -20.22 -4.67 17.94
C ASN A 114 -19.11 -4.50 16.90
N ALA A 115 -17.86 -4.53 17.35
CA ALA A 115 -16.68 -4.39 16.48
C ALA A 115 -16.58 -5.46 15.37
N LYS A 116 -17.29 -6.60 15.49
CA LYS A 116 -17.36 -7.65 14.47
C LYS A 116 -18.51 -7.45 13.48
N SER A 117 -19.43 -6.53 13.74
CA SER A 117 -20.53 -6.21 12.83
C SER A 117 -20.01 -5.58 11.54
N LYS A 118 -20.74 -5.82 10.45
CA LYS A 118 -20.52 -5.14 9.16
C LYS A 118 -21.34 -3.84 9.05
N GLU A 119 -22.04 -3.46 10.10
CA GLU A 119 -22.82 -2.22 10.20
C GLU A 119 -21.91 -1.03 10.49
N SER A 120 -20.98 -0.77 9.57
CA SER A 120 -20.10 0.39 9.54
C SER A 120 -20.06 0.94 8.12
N LEU A 121 -19.62 2.18 7.92
CA LEU A 121 -19.53 2.74 6.56
C LEU A 121 -18.66 1.85 5.64
N PHE A 122 -17.51 1.41 6.16
CA PHE A 122 -16.65 0.45 5.47
C PHE A 122 -17.37 -0.87 5.19
N GLY A 123 -18.07 -1.45 6.16
CA GLY A 123 -18.79 -2.71 5.97
C GLY A 123 -19.91 -2.63 4.94
N LEU A 124 -20.60 -1.49 4.86
CA LEU A 124 -21.65 -1.21 3.88
C LEU A 124 -21.08 -1.08 2.45
N LEU A 125 -20.04 -0.25 2.29
CA LEU A 125 -19.44 0.06 0.98
C LEU A 125 -18.51 -1.04 0.46
N ASN A 126 -17.96 -1.90 1.33
CA ASN A 126 -17.01 -2.91 0.92
C ASN A 126 -17.69 -4.08 0.16
N LYS A 127 -17.85 -3.89 -1.15
CA LYS A 127 -18.23 -4.90 -2.15
C LYS A 127 -17.07 -5.26 -3.08
N THR A 128 -15.85 -4.99 -2.63
CA THR A 128 -14.61 -5.26 -3.38
C THR A 128 -14.39 -6.76 -3.50
N LEU A 129 -13.80 -7.18 -4.62
CA LEU A 129 -13.53 -8.60 -4.91
C LEU A 129 -12.11 -9.03 -4.52
N THR A 130 -11.21 -8.07 -4.28
CA THR A 130 -9.81 -8.32 -3.95
C THR A 130 -9.46 -7.75 -2.58
N PRO A 131 -8.59 -8.41 -1.78
CA PRO A 131 -8.10 -7.86 -0.51
C PRO A 131 -7.41 -6.50 -0.67
N MET A 132 -6.70 -6.31 -1.80
CA MET A 132 -6.08 -5.02 -2.15
C MET A 132 -7.12 -3.92 -2.34
N GLY A 133 -8.23 -4.21 -3.02
CA GLY A 133 -9.34 -3.28 -3.17
C GLY A 133 -9.96 -2.90 -1.82
N ALA A 134 -10.16 -3.88 -0.93
CA ALA A 134 -10.67 -3.61 0.42
C ALA A 134 -9.73 -2.70 1.23
N ARG A 135 -8.41 -2.93 1.14
CA ARG A 135 -7.39 -2.09 1.79
C ARG A 135 -7.38 -0.67 1.22
N LEU A 136 -7.47 -0.53 -0.10
CA LEU A 136 -7.56 0.77 -0.77
C LEU A 136 -8.85 1.53 -0.39
N LEU A 137 -9.99 0.84 -0.33
CA LEU A 137 -11.26 1.44 0.10
C LEU A 137 -11.17 1.93 1.54
N ARG A 138 -10.62 1.11 2.44
CA ARG A 138 -10.41 1.48 3.84
C ARG A 138 -9.54 2.73 3.95
N ALA A 139 -8.42 2.79 3.23
CA ALA A 139 -7.55 3.96 3.21
C ALA A 139 -8.27 5.20 2.65
N SER A 140 -9.05 5.04 1.58
CA SER A 140 -9.80 6.14 0.96
C SER A 140 -10.91 6.72 1.86
N ILE A 141 -11.52 5.88 2.72
CA ILE A 141 -12.50 6.33 3.72
C ILE A 141 -11.82 7.12 4.84
N LEU A 142 -10.66 6.66 5.31
CA LEU A 142 -9.91 7.31 6.39
C LEU A 142 -9.18 8.58 5.94
N GLN A 143 -8.83 8.65 4.66
CA GLN A 143 -8.10 9.76 4.04
C GLN A 143 -8.77 10.16 2.71
N PRO A 144 -9.94 10.84 2.76
CA PRO A 144 -10.61 11.29 1.55
C PRO A 144 -9.79 12.35 0.81
N SER A 145 -9.61 12.16 -0.50
CA SER A 145 -8.92 13.13 -1.37
C SER A 145 -9.68 14.46 -1.44
N THR A 146 -8.97 15.58 -1.30
CA THR A 146 -9.51 16.95 -1.51
C THR A 146 -9.15 17.51 -2.89
N GLU A 147 -8.30 16.82 -3.64
CA GLU A 147 -7.90 17.23 -4.98
C GLU A 147 -9.01 17.03 -6.00
N ARG A 148 -9.52 18.14 -6.56
CA ARG A 148 -10.59 18.14 -7.57
C ARG A 148 -10.28 17.23 -8.76
N VAL A 149 -9.04 17.28 -9.28
CA VAL A 149 -8.62 16.49 -10.45
C VAL A 149 -8.76 14.99 -10.18
N LYS A 150 -8.29 14.52 -9.02
CA LYS A 150 -8.43 13.11 -8.60
C LYS A 150 -9.90 12.73 -8.40
N LEU A 151 -10.72 13.62 -7.84
CA LEU A 151 -12.15 13.37 -7.61
C LEU A 151 -12.92 13.26 -8.92
N THR A 152 -12.73 14.21 -9.84
CA THR A 152 -13.39 14.18 -11.17
C THR A 152 -12.99 12.93 -11.95
N ALA A 153 -11.72 12.54 -11.96
CA ALA A 153 -11.28 11.31 -12.61
C ALA A 153 -11.97 10.05 -12.03
N ARG A 154 -12.17 10.00 -10.70
CA ARG A 154 -12.90 8.91 -10.04
C ARG A 154 -14.39 8.93 -10.39
N TYR A 155 -15.03 10.09 -10.42
CA TYR A 155 -16.44 10.20 -10.78
C TYR A 155 -16.70 9.77 -12.22
N ASN A 156 -15.86 10.24 -13.16
CA ASN A 156 -15.95 9.81 -14.56
C ASN A 156 -15.79 8.29 -14.70
N ALA A 157 -14.86 7.68 -13.96
CA ALA A 157 -14.68 6.22 -13.98
C ALA A 157 -15.88 5.45 -13.40
N VAL A 158 -16.53 5.99 -12.36
CA VAL A 158 -17.74 5.40 -11.78
C VAL A 158 -18.91 5.52 -12.75
N GLU A 159 -19.09 6.68 -13.38
CA GLU A 159 -20.14 6.90 -14.39
C GLU A 159 -19.95 5.97 -15.60
N ASP A 160 -18.72 5.81 -16.06
CA ASP A 160 -18.34 4.91 -17.16
C ASP A 160 -18.69 3.45 -16.85
N LEU A 161 -18.38 2.98 -15.63
CA LEU A 161 -18.75 1.63 -15.17
C LEU A 161 -20.26 1.48 -14.91
N ALA A 162 -20.94 2.53 -14.47
CA ALA A 162 -22.37 2.48 -14.15
C ALA A 162 -23.25 2.50 -15.42
N THR A 163 -22.79 3.15 -16.48
CA THR A 163 -23.53 3.25 -17.76
C THR A 163 -23.33 2.04 -18.68
N LYS A 164 -22.25 1.28 -18.50
CA LYS A 164 -21.89 0.12 -19.34
C LYS A 164 -21.95 -1.19 -18.55
N GLU A 165 -23.14 -1.77 -18.43
CA GLU A 165 -23.40 -2.96 -17.63
C GLU A 165 -22.54 -4.17 -18.04
N ASP A 166 -22.40 -4.44 -19.33
CA ASP A 166 -21.57 -5.54 -19.85
C ASP A 166 -20.10 -5.40 -19.43
N MET A 167 -19.58 -4.17 -19.47
CA MET A 167 -18.21 -3.86 -19.03
C MET A 167 -18.09 -4.09 -17.53
N PHE A 168 -19.05 -3.62 -16.73
CA PHE A 168 -19.04 -3.81 -15.28
C PHE A 168 -19.05 -5.29 -14.88
N VAL A 169 -19.92 -6.10 -15.49
CA VAL A 169 -20.00 -7.55 -15.24
C VAL A 169 -18.69 -8.24 -15.64
N SER A 170 -18.15 -7.90 -16.82
CA SER A 170 -16.89 -8.46 -17.32
C SER A 170 -15.71 -8.12 -16.40
N VAL A 171 -15.61 -6.87 -15.94
CA VAL A 171 -14.57 -6.42 -15.00
C VAL A 171 -14.69 -7.13 -13.66
N ARG A 172 -15.91 -7.26 -13.11
CA ARG A 172 -16.13 -8.02 -11.87
C ARG A 172 -15.72 -9.47 -12.02
N GLN A 173 -16.02 -10.11 -13.15
CA GLN A 173 -15.63 -11.49 -13.36
C GLN A 173 -14.11 -11.65 -13.49
N ALA A 174 -13.43 -10.72 -14.18
CA ALA A 174 -11.97 -10.71 -14.27
C ALA A 174 -11.30 -10.54 -12.90
N LEU A 175 -11.83 -9.66 -12.04
CA LEU A 175 -11.28 -9.40 -10.71
C LEU A 175 -11.35 -10.59 -9.74
N LYS A 176 -12.25 -11.56 -9.94
CA LYS A 176 -12.33 -12.76 -9.06
C LYS A 176 -11.09 -13.64 -9.16
N GLY A 177 -10.38 -13.61 -10.29
CA GLY A 177 -9.15 -14.38 -10.49
C GLY A 177 -7.91 -13.77 -9.83
N PHE A 178 -8.03 -12.57 -9.24
CA PHE A 178 -6.90 -11.87 -8.66
C PHE A 178 -6.57 -12.40 -7.26
N ILE A 179 -5.33 -12.86 -7.12
CA ILE A 179 -4.73 -13.13 -5.83
C ILE A 179 -4.27 -11.84 -5.14
N ASP A 180 -3.93 -11.94 -3.85
CA ASP A 180 -3.42 -10.82 -3.06
C ASP A 180 -1.97 -10.47 -3.46
N ALA A 181 -1.82 -9.59 -4.45
CA ALA A 181 -0.49 -9.18 -4.97
C ALA A 181 0.45 -8.67 -3.90
N ASP A 182 -0.04 -7.88 -2.94
CA ASP A 182 0.82 -7.30 -1.91
C ASP A 182 1.48 -8.36 -1.06
N LYS A 183 0.80 -9.47 -0.78
CA LYS A 183 1.39 -10.61 -0.06
C LYS A 183 2.46 -11.31 -0.88
N VAL A 184 2.20 -11.52 -2.17
CA VAL A 184 3.15 -12.18 -3.08
C VAL A 184 4.41 -11.33 -3.25
N LEU A 185 4.23 -10.03 -3.52
CA LEU A 185 5.33 -9.07 -3.64
C LEU A 185 6.14 -9.01 -2.35
N THR A 186 5.48 -8.88 -1.19
CA THR A 186 6.14 -8.88 0.12
C THR A 186 6.96 -10.16 0.34
N ALA A 187 6.43 -11.33 -0.04
CA ALA A 187 7.13 -12.60 0.12
C ALA A 187 8.36 -12.73 -0.80
N ILE A 188 8.37 -12.08 -1.96
CA ILE A 188 9.48 -12.10 -2.92
C ILE A 188 10.59 -11.12 -2.50
N ILE A 189 10.23 -9.92 -2.00
CA ILE A 189 11.22 -8.91 -1.61
C ILE A 189 11.90 -9.20 -0.28
N LEU A 190 11.28 -10.03 0.58
CA LEU A 190 11.84 -10.39 1.88
C LEU A 190 12.94 -11.44 1.71
N VAL A 191 14.14 -11.11 2.20
CA VAL A 191 15.28 -12.02 2.21
C VAL A 191 15.09 -13.04 3.34
N PRO A 192 15.22 -14.36 3.05
CA PRO A 192 15.06 -15.40 4.05
C PRO A 192 16.25 -15.42 5.01
N THR A 193 15.96 -15.47 6.30
CA THR A 193 16.98 -15.62 7.34
C THR A 193 17.58 -17.03 7.35
N LYS A 194 16.82 -18.05 6.92
CA LYS A 194 17.25 -19.45 6.79
C LYS A 194 16.77 -20.04 5.47
N ARG A 195 17.68 -20.63 4.69
CA ARG A 195 17.36 -21.31 3.43
C ARG A 195 17.00 -22.76 3.73
N THR A 196 15.70 -23.03 3.90
CA THR A 196 15.17 -24.39 4.07
C THR A 196 14.52 -24.87 2.77
N ILE A 197 14.34 -26.19 2.62
CA ILE A 197 13.62 -26.77 1.47
C ILE A 197 12.20 -26.18 1.37
N GLN A 198 11.52 -26.03 2.51
CA GLN A 198 10.21 -25.38 2.61
C GLN A 198 10.21 -23.95 2.06
N TYR A 199 11.28 -23.18 2.26
CA TYR A 199 11.40 -21.84 1.70
C TYR A 199 11.55 -21.88 0.17
N VAL A 200 12.29 -22.84 -0.37
CA VAL A 200 12.44 -23.01 -1.82
C VAL A 200 11.09 -23.38 -2.45
N GLU A 201 10.36 -24.33 -1.85
CA GLU A 201 9.00 -24.68 -2.28
C GLU A 201 8.05 -23.48 -2.24
N GLN A 202 8.08 -22.71 -1.16
CA GLN A 202 7.29 -21.49 -1.04
C GLN A 202 7.68 -20.44 -2.08
N SER A 203 8.97 -20.34 -2.42
CA SER A 203 9.45 -19.41 -3.45
C SER A 203 8.93 -19.81 -4.83
N VAL A 204 8.93 -21.10 -5.16
CA VAL A 204 8.31 -21.62 -6.40
C VAL A 204 6.82 -21.28 -6.42
N ASN A 205 6.10 -21.50 -5.31
CA ASN A 205 4.69 -21.13 -5.20
C ASN A 205 4.46 -19.62 -5.38
N ASN A 206 5.33 -18.77 -4.85
CA ASN A 206 5.25 -17.32 -5.04
C ASN A 206 5.44 -16.91 -6.50
N VAL A 207 6.35 -17.56 -7.24
CA VAL A 207 6.52 -17.32 -8.68
C VAL A 207 5.31 -17.78 -9.48
N ILE A 208 4.72 -18.93 -9.13
CA ILE A 208 3.47 -19.41 -9.76
C ILE A 208 2.34 -18.40 -9.49
N MET A 209 2.20 -17.94 -8.25
CA MET A 209 1.24 -16.91 -7.87
C MET A 209 1.44 -15.63 -8.69
N LEU A 210 2.67 -15.16 -8.83
CA LEU A 210 2.99 -13.99 -9.66
C LEU A 210 2.58 -14.20 -11.13
N LYS A 211 2.89 -15.38 -11.71
CA LYS A 211 2.48 -15.72 -13.07
C LYS A 211 0.96 -15.70 -13.22
N THR A 212 0.23 -16.26 -12.26
CA THR A 212 -1.24 -16.25 -12.23
C THR A 212 -1.77 -14.83 -12.17
N TYR A 213 -1.19 -13.97 -11.31
CA TYR A 213 -1.55 -12.56 -11.22
C TYR A 213 -1.36 -11.82 -12.55
N VAL A 214 -0.18 -11.97 -13.18
CA VAL A 214 0.13 -11.33 -14.47
C VAL A 214 -0.80 -11.83 -15.58
N SER A 215 -1.14 -13.13 -15.57
CA SER A 215 -2.09 -13.71 -16.53
C SER A 215 -3.49 -13.11 -16.38
N ALA A 216 -3.91 -12.81 -15.15
CA ALA A 216 -5.21 -12.20 -14.87
C ALA A 216 -5.32 -10.73 -15.33
N ILE A 217 -4.20 -10.01 -15.47
CA ILE A 217 -4.17 -8.63 -16.00
C ILE A 217 -4.74 -8.59 -17.42
N LYS A 218 -4.43 -9.60 -18.25
CA LYS A 218 -4.95 -9.70 -19.62
C LYS A 218 -6.49 -9.74 -19.65
N SER A 219 -7.12 -10.41 -18.69
CA SER A 219 -8.57 -10.47 -18.58
C SER A 219 -9.17 -9.11 -18.23
N ILE A 220 -8.50 -8.31 -17.38
CA ILE A 220 -8.93 -6.94 -17.09
C ILE A 220 -8.78 -6.05 -18.31
N PHE A 221 -7.65 -6.15 -19.02
CA PHE A 221 -7.41 -5.39 -20.25
C PHE A 221 -8.54 -5.60 -21.27
N GLN A 222 -8.95 -6.86 -21.47
CA GLN A 222 -10.06 -7.21 -22.36
C GLN A 222 -11.39 -6.69 -21.82
N ALA A 223 -11.64 -6.81 -20.51
CA ALA A 223 -12.87 -6.34 -19.89
C ALA A 223 -13.05 -4.81 -19.98
N LEU A 224 -11.95 -4.03 -19.98
CA LEU A 224 -11.95 -2.57 -20.11
C LEU A 224 -11.98 -2.09 -21.58
N GLY A 225 -12.34 -2.95 -22.53
CA GLY A 225 -12.33 -2.62 -23.96
C GLY A 225 -13.19 -1.40 -24.34
N ALA A 226 -14.31 -1.18 -23.65
CA ALA A 226 -15.26 -0.09 -23.89
C ALA A 226 -15.06 1.13 -22.95
N ALA A 227 -13.99 1.15 -22.16
CA ALA A 227 -13.71 2.25 -21.25
C ALA A 227 -13.47 3.57 -22.01
N GLN A 228 -13.95 4.67 -21.44
CA GLN A 228 -13.84 6.03 -22.00
C GLN A 228 -13.23 7.01 -21.00
N SER A 229 -13.31 6.72 -19.71
CA SER A 229 -12.71 7.56 -18.66
C SER A 229 -11.19 7.47 -18.65
N ASP A 230 -10.51 8.61 -18.51
CA ASP A 230 -9.04 8.70 -18.49
C ASP A 230 -8.41 7.74 -17.48
N LEU A 231 -9.04 7.58 -16.30
CA LEU A 231 -8.56 6.69 -15.25
C LEU A 231 -8.59 5.22 -15.70
N LEU A 232 -9.68 4.75 -16.31
CA LEU A 232 -9.81 3.37 -16.77
C LEU A 232 -8.95 3.11 -18.01
N LEU A 233 -8.79 4.10 -18.88
CA LEU A 233 -7.86 4.05 -20.00
C LEU A 233 -6.41 3.93 -19.50
N THR A 234 -6.01 4.74 -18.51
CA THR A 234 -4.69 4.64 -17.90
C THR A 234 -4.45 3.24 -17.31
N ILE A 235 -5.45 2.65 -16.64
CA ILE A 235 -5.36 1.29 -16.10
C ILE A 235 -5.21 0.25 -17.22
N ARG A 236 -5.90 0.44 -18.34
CA ARG A 236 -5.80 -0.43 -19.51
C ARG A 236 -4.44 -0.29 -20.21
N GLU A 237 -3.89 0.91 -20.28
CA GLU A 237 -2.61 1.22 -20.92
C GLU A 237 -1.38 0.89 -20.07
N VAL A 238 -1.56 0.38 -18.84
CA VAL A 238 -0.47 -0.28 -18.10
C VAL A 238 -0.15 -1.60 -18.80
N ASP A 239 0.45 -1.50 -19.97
CA ASP A 239 0.75 -2.60 -20.86
C ASP A 239 2.07 -3.24 -20.42
N PRO A 240 2.12 -4.54 -20.10
CA PRO A 240 3.37 -5.25 -19.83
C PRO A 240 4.22 -5.50 -21.10
N THR A 241 3.88 -4.90 -22.25
CA THR A 241 4.36 -5.25 -23.59
C THR A 241 5.82 -4.97 -23.96
N PRO A 242 6.66 -4.17 -23.26
CA PRO A 242 8.08 -4.16 -23.63
C PRO A 242 8.75 -5.52 -23.42
N LEU A 243 8.21 -6.37 -22.52
CA LEU A 243 8.84 -7.65 -22.16
C LEU A 243 8.29 -8.87 -22.92
N TRP A 244 7.09 -8.80 -23.49
CA TRP A 244 6.49 -9.94 -24.22
C TRP A 244 6.91 -10.01 -25.70
N CYS A 245 7.49 -8.94 -26.26
CA CYS A 245 8.03 -8.96 -27.62
C CYS A 245 9.34 -9.77 -27.76
N PHE A 246 9.99 -10.18 -26.66
CA PHE A 246 11.25 -10.91 -26.71
C PHE A 246 11.13 -12.44 -26.68
N THR A 247 9.93 -13.03 -26.56
CA THR A 247 9.77 -14.50 -26.47
C THR A 247 8.99 -15.13 -27.63
N GLN A 248 8.84 -14.44 -28.77
CA GLN A 248 8.28 -15.04 -30.00
C GLN A 248 9.18 -14.91 -31.24
N SER A 249 10.48 -14.64 -31.06
CA SER A 249 11.47 -14.73 -32.14
C SER A 249 12.67 -15.57 -31.72
N ASN A 250 12.45 -16.89 -31.63
CA ASN A 250 13.32 -17.98 -32.08
C ASN A 250 12.76 -19.34 -31.63
#